data_AF-Q9R704-F1
#
_entry.id   AF-Q9R704-F1
#
_cell.length_a   1.000
_cell.length_b   1.000
_cell.length_c   1.000
_cell.angle_alpha   90.00
_cell.angle_beta   90.00
_cell.angle_gamma   90.00
#
_symmetry.space_group_name_H-M   'P 1'
#
loop_
_entity.id
_entity.type
_entity.pdbx_description
1 polymer ?
#
loop_
_entity_poly.entity_id
_entity_poly.type
_entity_poly.pdbx_seq_one_letter_code
_entity_poly.pdbx_strand_id
1 'polypeptide(L)'
;MRYEIGDLPLTVLLPAIARAEDQIARLDEIVRRSPVRQGFTERSHFTEAAASMWIAGELVHIEDLVLHDANRDVRTPTHEITIAHSILRARRRIEKADPDWATSRAGIVNLVGRSEGSAERESVGKGRSPLPAELTLNEEDNCFAAEMAEIDAVLDRSTRALEAVVTVEGSKADPLMVGELVVRDPGWDEEGRLSAWRAVLAQADALPTTLAAAVIWDAWESMEPLQRQHWLGTQLVNS
;
A
#
# COMPACT_ATOMS: atom_id res chain seq x y z
N MET A 1 -1.45 -20.69 8.65
CA MET A 1 -2.09 -21.91 8.12
C MET A 1 -1.51 -22.14 6.73
N ARG A 2 -1.09 -23.37 6.39
CA ARG A 2 -0.53 -23.66 5.06
C ARG A 2 -1.70 -23.83 4.09
N TYR A 3 -1.69 -23.08 3.00
CA TYR A 3 -2.67 -23.25 1.93
C TYR A 3 -2.23 -24.43 1.06
N GLU A 4 -3.17 -25.31 0.77
CA GLU A 4 -2.94 -26.50 -0.06
C GLU A 4 -3.88 -26.43 -1.25
N ILE A 5 -3.31 -26.51 -2.46
CA ILE A 5 -4.10 -26.62 -3.68
C ILE A 5 -4.68 -28.03 -3.70
N GLY A 6 -5.99 -28.12 -3.45
CA GLY A 6 -6.71 -29.40 -3.45
C GLY A 6 -6.85 -30.00 -4.85
N ASP A 7 -7.59 -31.12 -4.92
CA ASP A 7 -7.94 -31.73 -6.20
C ASP A 7 -8.97 -30.85 -6.93
N LEU A 8 -8.54 -30.20 -8.01
CA LEU A 8 -9.37 -29.29 -8.79
C LEU A 8 -10.11 -30.09 -9.88
N PRO A 9 -11.42 -29.87 -10.09
CA PRO A 9 -12.17 -30.53 -11.17
C PRO A 9 -11.82 -29.93 -12.53
N LEU A 10 -10.59 -30.14 -12.99
CA LEU A 10 -10.02 -29.50 -14.19
C LEU A 10 -10.87 -29.75 -15.44
N THR A 11 -11.45 -30.94 -15.58
CA THR A 11 -12.32 -31.29 -16.71
C THR A 11 -13.54 -30.37 -16.82
N VAL A 12 -14.06 -29.88 -15.69
CA VAL A 12 -15.21 -28.97 -15.63
C VAL A 12 -14.76 -27.52 -15.82
N LEU A 13 -13.60 -27.15 -15.27
CA LEU A 13 -13.11 -25.77 -15.26
C LEU A 13 -12.45 -25.34 -16.58
N LEU A 14 -11.71 -26.24 -17.24
CA LEU A 14 -10.92 -25.93 -18.43
C LEU A 14 -11.70 -25.24 -19.56
N PRO A 15 -12.96 -25.64 -19.90
CA PRO A 15 -13.73 -24.94 -20.93
C PRO A 15 -14.05 -23.48 -20.58
N ALA A 16 -14.30 -23.17 -19.30
CA ALA A 16 -14.59 -21.81 -18.86
C ALA A 16 -13.31 -20.95 -18.83
N ILE A 17 -12.22 -21.52 -18.31
CA ILE A 17 -10.88 -20.93 -18.30
C ILE A 17 -10.43 -20.58 -19.72
N ALA A 18 -10.50 -21.53 -20.65
CA ALA A 18 -10.06 -21.31 -22.03
C ALA A 18 -10.85 -20.19 -22.72
N ARG A 19 -12.16 -20.05 -22.43
CA ARG A 19 -12.97 -18.94 -22.93
C ARG A 19 -12.55 -17.61 -22.32
N ALA A 20 -12.31 -17.56 -21.01
CA ALA A 20 -11.86 -16.35 -20.33
C ALA A 20 -10.50 -15.88 -20.89
N GLU A 21 -9.54 -16.80 -21.03
CA GLU A 21 -8.22 -16.52 -21.61
C GLU A 21 -8.30 -16.02 -23.05
N ASP A 22 -9.13 -16.64 -23.91
CA ASP A 22 -9.35 -16.17 -25.29
C ASP A 22 -9.94 -14.75 -25.32
N GLN A 23 -10.91 -14.44 -24.45
CA GLN A 23 -11.50 -13.10 -24.40
C GLN A 23 -10.50 -12.03 -23.91
N ILE A 24 -9.70 -12.35 -22.89
CA ILE A 24 -8.65 -11.44 -22.38
C ILE A 24 -7.58 -11.21 -23.45
N ALA A 25 -7.12 -12.27 -24.12
CA ALA A 25 -6.12 -12.16 -25.19
C ALA A 25 -6.63 -11.31 -26.37
N ARG A 26 -7.92 -11.43 -26.73
CA ARG A 26 -8.54 -10.57 -27.75
C ARG A 26 -8.63 -9.13 -27.30
N LEU A 27 -9.02 -8.88 -26.06
CA LEU A 27 -9.08 -7.53 -25.50
C LEU A 27 -7.71 -6.87 -25.51
N ASP A 28 -6.67 -7.59 -25.06
CA ASP A 28 -5.30 -7.10 -25.07
C ASP A 28 -4.86 -6.74 -26.50
N GLU A 29 -5.14 -7.60 -27.48
CA GLU A 29 -4.77 -7.33 -28.87
C GLU A 29 -5.50 -6.12 -29.46
N ILE A 30 -6.79 -5.94 -29.12
CA ILE A 30 -7.58 -4.79 -29.55
C ILE A 30 -7.01 -3.50 -28.93
N VAL A 31 -6.75 -3.51 -27.63
CA VAL A 31 -6.21 -2.37 -26.89
C VAL A 31 -4.81 -2.02 -27.42
N ARG A 32 -3.96 -3.01 -27.67
CA ARG A 32 -2.61 -2.85 -28.19
C ARG A 32 -2.56 -2.16 -29.57
N ARG A 33 -3.51 -2.47 -30.45
CA ARG A 33 -3.61 -1.87 -31.79
C ARG A 33 -4.37 -0.54 -31.85
N SER A 34 -5.00 -0.14 -30.75
CA SER A 34 -5.87 1.02 -30.71
C SER A 34 -5.11 2.34 -30.51
N PRO A 35 -5.46 3.42 -31.23
CA PRO A 35 -4.86 4.74 -31.00
C PRO A 35 -5.23 5.34 -29.64
N VAL A 36 -6.29 4.82 -28.99
CA VAL A 36 -6.74 5.29 -27.66
C VAL A 36 -6.22 4.42 -26.51
N ARG A 37 -5.25 3.52 -26.77
CA ARG A 37 -4.67 2.61 -25.77
C ARG A 37 -4.32 3.31 -24.46
N GLN A 38 -3.55 4.39 -24.54
CA GLN A 38 -3.09 5.11 -23.36
C GLN A 38 -4.29 5.64 -22.53
N GLY A 39 -5.26 6.27 -23.19
CA GLY A 39 -6.45 6.79 -22.52
C GLY A 39 -7.38 5.70 -21.97
N PHE A 40 -7.33 4.49 -22.53
CA PHE A 40 -8.01 3.31 -21.98
C PHE A 40 -7.29 2.81 -20.71
N THR A 41 -5.97 2.65 -20.76
CA THR A 41 -5.15 2.22 -19.61
C THR A 41 -5.28 3.20 -18.43
N GLU A 42 -5.13 4.50 -18.69
CA GLU A 42 -5.24 5.54 -17.67
C GLU A 42 -6.59 5.50 -16.94
N ARG A 43 -7.71 5.40 -17.68
CA ARG A 43 -9.05 5.29 -17.10
C ARG A 43 -9.28 3.98 -16.38
N SER A 44 -8.73 2.88 -16.89
CA SER A 44 -8.87 1.55 -16.30
C SER A 44 -8.28 1.49 -14.88
N HIS A 45 -7.20 2.24 -14.60
CA HIS A 45 -6.66 2.31 -13.24
C HIS A 45 -7.62 2.98 -12.24
N PHE A 46 -8.35 4.03 -12.66
CA PHE A 46 -9.34 4.68 -11.81
C PHE A 46 -10.56 3.79 -11.56
N THR A 47 -11.06 3.13 -12.61
CA THR A 47 -12.19 2.21 -12.48
C THR A 47 -11.84 1.01 -11.60
N GLU A 48 -10.61 0.48 -11.72
CA GLU A 48 -10.17 -0.61 -10.84
C GLU A 48 -10.04 -0.16 -9.38
N ALA A 49 -9.46 1.01 -9.14
CA ALA A 49 -9.34 1.52 -7.77
C ALA A 49 -10.72 1.70 -7.12
N ALA A 50 -11.68 2.26 -7.85
CA ALA A 50 -13.07 2.38 -7.38
C ALA A 50 -13.73 1.00 -7.17
N ALA A 51 -13.53 0.05 -8.08
CA ALA A 51 -14.05 -1.31 -7.92
C ALA A 51 -13.43 -2.05 -6.72
N SER A 52 -12.14 -1.85 -6.46
CA SER A 52 -11.44 -2.44 -5.31
C SER A 52 -11.99 -1.90 -3.99
N MET A 53 -12.30 -0.60 -3.92
CA MET A 53 -12.98 -0.01 -2.77
C MET A 53 -14.38 -0.59 -2.60
N TRP A 54 -15.14 -0.74 -3.70
CA TRP A 54 -16.47 -1.34 -3.67
C TRP A 54 -16.47 -2.76 -3.10
N ILE A 55 -15.50 -3.60 -3.51
CA ILE A 55 -15.33 -4.97 -2.98
C ILE A 55 -15.00 -4.93 -1.47
N ALA A 56 -14.22 -3.95 -1.03
CA ALA A 56 -13.94 -3.72 0.40
C ALA A 56 -15.13 -3.16 1.19
N GLY A 57 -16.27 -2.90 0.54
CA GLY A 57 -17.48 -2.36 1.17
C GLY A 57 -17.53 -0.83 1.22
N GLU A 58 -16.57 -0.15 0.59
CA GLU A 58 -16.42 1.30 0.61
C GLU A 58 -16.79 1.94 -0.73
N LEU A 59 -17.34 3.15 -0.68
CA LEU A 59 -17.77 3.89 -1.88
C LEU A 59 -16.86 5.08 -2.14
N VAL A 60 -16.26 5.10 -3.33
CA VAL A 60 -15.45 6.22 -3.80
C VAL A 60 -15.94 6.69 -5.16
N HIS A 61 -16.23 7.98 -5.27
CA HIS A 61 -16.51 8.61 -6.56
C HIS A 61 -15.23 8.74 -7.38
N ILE A 62 -15.30 8.34 -8.66
CA ILE A 62 -14.16 8.42 -9.57
C ILE A 62 -13.73 9.89 -9.75
N GLU A 63 -14.68 10.82 -9.78
CA GLU A 63 -14.41 12.25 -9.90
C GLU A 63 -13.57 12.77 -8.73
N ASP A 64 -13.90 12.38 -7.50
CA ASP A 64 -13.15 12.78 -6.31
C ASP A 64 -11.74 12.16 -6.33
N LEU A 65 -11.61 10.90 -6.75
CA LEU A 65 -10.30 10.26 -6.91
C LEU A 65 -9.45 10.94 -8.00
N VAL A 66 -10.06 11.39 -9.10
CA VAL A 66 -9.38 12.13 -10.18
C VAL A 66 -8.93 13.51 -9.69
N LEU A 67 -9.77 14.22 -8.93
CA LEU A 67 -9.41 15.50 -8.33
C LEU A 67 -8.27 15.35 -7.33
N HIS A 68 -8.32 14.30 -6.51
CA HIS A 68 -7.27 13.99 -5.55
C HIS A 68 -5.94 13.65 -6.22
N ASP A 69 -5.95 12.79 -7.26
CA ASP A 69 -4.74 12.47 -8.06
C ASP A 69 -4.11 13.72 -8.71
N ALA A 70 -4.92 14.72 -9.03
CA ALA A 70 -4.47 16.00 -9.59
C ALA A 70 -4.04 17.04 -8.54
N ASN A 71 -4.08 16.73 -7.24
CA ASN A 71 -3.95 17.71 -6.15
C ASN A 71 -4.90 18.91 -6.34
N ARG A 72 -6.16 18.61 -6.68
CA ARG A 72 -7.26 19.57 -6.89
C ARG A 72 -8.46 19.25 -6.02
N ASP A 73 -8.19 18.72 -4.83
CA ASP A 73 -9.19 18.47 -3.83
C ASP A 73 -10.00 19.72 -3.50
N VAL A 74 -11.33 19.61 -3.59
CA VAL A 74 -12.25 20.67 -3.19
C VAL A 74 -12.55 20.61 -1.68
N ARG A 75 -12.36 19.44 -1.07
CA ARG A 75 -12.58 19.15 0.36
C ARG A 75 -11.40 18.37 0.92
N THR A 76 -11.24 18.35 2.23
CA THR A 76 -10.26 17.49 2.89
C THR A 76 -10.47 16.03 2.47
N PRO A 77 -9.43 15.31 2.01
CA PRO A 77 -9.57 13.93 1.54
C PRO A 77 -10.00 13.02 2.69
N THR A 78 -10.95 12.13 2.42
CA THR A 78 -11.41 11.13 3.38
C THR A 78 -10.43 9.95 3.42
N HIS A 79 -10.63 9.05 4.38
CA HIS A 79 -9.79 7.86 4.50
C HIS A 79 -9.93 6.94 3.27
N GLU A 80 -11.14 6.82 2.75
CA GLU A 80 -11.48 6.00 1.58
C GLU A 80 -10.80 6.55 0.32
N ILE A 81 -10.80 7.88 0.12
CA ILE A 81 -10.07 8.53 -0.98
C ILE A 81 -8.56 8.28 -0.87
N THR A 82 -8.02 8.33 0.35
CA THR A 82 -6.60 8.08 0.59
C THR A 82 -6.22 6.63 0.24
N ILE A 83 -7.05 5.65 0.62
CA ILE A 83 -6.84 4.24 0.27
C ILE A 83 -7.00 4.04 -1.25
N ALA A 84 -8.05 4.57 -1.86
CA ALA A 84 -8.28 4.47 -3.30
C ALA A 84 -7.11 5.04 -4.11
N HIS A 85 -6.55 6.16 -3.65
CA HIS A 85 -5.35 6.75 -4.25
C HIS A 85 -4.10 5.88 -4.07
N SER A 86 -3.95 5.21 -2.92
CA SER A 86 -2.87 4.23 -2.71
C SER A 86 -2.97 3.05 -3.69
N ILE A 87 -4.18 2.55 -3.94
CA ILE A 87 -4.46 1.51 -4.95
C ILE A 87 -4.09 2.01 -6.34
N LEU A 88 -4.53 3.22 -6.71
CA LEU A 88 -4.22 3.85 -7.99
C LEU A 88 -2.69 3.98 -8.21
N ARG A 89 -1.95 4.44 -7.20
CA ARG A 89 -0.48 4.54 -7.26
C ARG A 89 0.18 3.17 -7.37
N ALA A 90 -0.32 2.16 -6.64
CA ALA A 90 0.18 0.80 -6.72
C ALA A 90 0.02 0.24 -8.14
N ARG A 91 -1.17 0.35 -8.75
CA ARG A 91 -1.44 -0.11 -10.11
C ARG A 91 -0.53 0.53 -11.16
N ARG A 92 -0.42 1.86 -11.13
CA ARG A 92 0.47 2.60 -12.06
C ARG A 92 1.94 2.26 -11.87
N ARG A 93 2.34 1.84 -10.66
CA ARG A 93 3.71 1.40 -10.39
C ARG A 93 3.96 0.00 -10.94
N ILE A 94 3.01 -0.91 -10.74
CA ILE A 94 3.05 -2.28 -11.28
C ILE A 94 3.13 -2.23 -12.82
N GLU A 95 2.30 -1.42 -13.47
CA GLU A 95 2.28 -1.30 -14.95
C GLU A 95 3.62 -0.82 -15.54
N LYS A 96 4.39 -0.02 -14.80
CA LYS A 96 5.69 0.50 -15.24
C LYS A 96 6.86 -0.41 -14.87
N ALA A 97 6.64 -1.40 -14.02
CA ALA A 97 7.68 -2.28 -13.53
C ALA A 97 7.84 -3.51 -14.43
N ASP A 98 8.89 -4.29 -14.20
CA ASP A 98 9.08 -5.57 -14.89
C ASP A 98 8.02 -6.61 -14.48
N PRO A 99 7.64 -7.56 -15.37
CA PRO A 99 6.51 -8.49 -15.15
C PRO A 99 6.53 -9.32 -13.85
N ASP A 100 7.69 -9.55 -13.23
CA ASP A 100 7.80 -10.32 -11.98
C ASP A 100 8.08 -9.44 -10.75
N TRP A 101 8.21 -8.13 -10.93
CA TRP A 101 8.60 -7.22 -9.87
C TRP A 101 7.53 -7.17 -8.77
N ALA A 102 6.26 -7.06 -9.13
CA ALA A 102 5.16 -6.84 -8.19
C ALA A 102 5.04 -7.97 -7.15
N THR A 103 5.22 -9.23 -7.58
CA THR A 103 5.13 -10.44 -6.75
C THR A 103 6.46 -10.82 -6.08
N SER A 104 7.55 -10.14 -6.45
CA SER A 104 8.84 -10.28 -5.79
C SER A 104 8.81 -9.73 -4.36
N ARG A 105 9.74 -10.19 -3.51
CA ARG A 105 9.89 -9.67 -2.14
C ARG A 105 10.08 -8.14 -2.14
N ALA A 106 10.94 -7.67 -3.04
CA ALA A 106 11.28 -6.26 -3.12
C ALA A 106 10.09 -5.41 -3.58
N GLY A 107 9.33 -5.90 -4.56
CA GLY A 107 8.12 -5.22 -5.05
C GLY A 107 7.04 -5.14 -3.98
N ILE A 108 6.74 -6.24 -3.28
CA ILE A 108 5.75 -6.24 -2.19
C ILE A 108 6.18 -5.28 -1.08
N VAL A 109 7.43 -5.31 -0.62
CA VAL A 109 7.92 -4.38 0.42
C VAL A 109 7.78 -2.92 -0.02
N ASN A 110 8.04 -2.63 -1.30
CA ASN A 110 7.87 -1.29 -1.87
C ASN A 110 6.40 -0.87 -1.95
N LEU A 111 5.52 -1.76 -2.42
CA LEU A 111 4.08 -1.53 -2.55
C LEU A 111 3.39 -1.36 -1.20
N VAL A 112 3.84 -2.10 -0.17
CA VAL A 112 3.36 -1.92 1.20
C VAL A 112 3.79 -0.57 1.79
N GLY A 113 4.78 0.10 1.20
CA GLY A 113 5.27 1.38 1.70
C GLY A 113 5.98 1.24 3.05
N ARG A 114 6.58 0.07 3.36
CA ARG A 114 7.46 -0.09 4.53
C ARG A 114 8.81 0.63 4.37
N SER A 115 9.05 1.24 3.22
CA SER A 115 10.16 2.16 2.96
C SER A 115 9.73 3.58 3.33
N GLU A 116 9.97 3.94 4.59
CA GLU A 116 10.23 5.29 5.13
C GLU A 116 9.27 6.44 4.77
N GLY A 117 8.87 7.19 5.80
CA GLY A 117 7.78 8.16 5.76
C GLY A 117 7.83 9.20 4.64
N SER A 118 6.63 9.66 4.25
CA SER A 118 6.41 11.04 3.80
C SER A 118 7.47 11.61 2.85
N ALA A 119 7.73 10.96 1.72
CA ALA A 119 8.55 11.51 0.64
C ALA A 119 7.79 12.54 -0.23
N GLU A 120 6.93 13.35 0.39
CA GLU A 120 6.27 14.50 -0.21
C GLU A 120 6.58 15.74 0.62
N ARG A 121 7.87 16.08 0.73
CA ARG A 121 8.36 17.39 1.19
C ARG A 121 9.85 17.61 0.95
N GLU A 122 10.41 17.22 -0.19
CA GLU A 122 11.75 17.69 -0.56
C GLU A 122 11.93 17.76 -2.09
N SER A 123 11.26 18.74 -2.69
CA SER A 123 11.62 19.23 -4.02
C SER A 123 11.56 20.76 -4.06
N VAL A 124 12.47 21.43 -3.36
CA VAL A 124 12.78 22.84 -3.62
C VAL A 124 14.31 23.02 -3.64
N GLY A 125 14.85 22.99 -4.87
CA GLY A 125 15.89 23.90 -5.35
C GLY A 125 17.22 23.95 -4.60
N LYS A 126 18.16 23.05 -4.92
CA LYS A 126 19.58 23.29 -4.68
C LYS A 126 20.19 24.08 -5.85
N GLY A 127 19.84 25.37 -5.91
CA GLY A 127 20.53 26.37 -6.72
C GLY A 127 21.67 26.98 -5.90
N ARG A 128 22.89 26.93 -6.43
CA ARG A 128 24.12 27.33 -5.76
C ARG A 128 24.50 28.77 -6.12
N SER A 129 24.89 29.55 -5.11
CA SER A 129 25.73 30.79 -5.07
C SER A 129 25.00 32.05 -4.57
N PRO A 130 25.72 33.06 -4.06
CA PRO A 130 26.83 33.03 -3.09
C PRO A 130 26.52 33.91 -1.85
N LEU A 131 27.33 33.75 -0.78
CA LEU A 131 27.29 34.56 0.45
C LEU A 131 27.25 36.07 0.19
N PRO A 132 26.60 36.83 1.11
CA PRO A 132 27.29 38.00 1.63
C PRO A 132 27.22 38.15 3.15
N ALA A 133 28.37 38.58 3.67
CA ALA A 133 28.59 39.41 4.86
C ALA A 133 28.28 38.82 6.25
N GLU A 134 29.37 38.75 7.04
CA GLU A 134 29.37 38.75 8.50
C GLU A 134 28.35 39.76 9.05
N LEU A 135 27.35 39.25 9.76
CA LEU A 135 26.62 40.03 10.75
C LEU A 135 27.07 39.53 12.11
N THR A 136 27.90 40.36 12.74
CA THR A 136 28.25 40.29 14.16
C THR A 136 26.97 40.17 14.99
N LEU A 137 26.74 39.01 15.60
CA LEU A 137 25.66 38.83 16.56
C LEU A 137 26.12 39.44 17.90
N ASN A 138 25.48 40.57 18.23
CA ASN A 138 25.54 41.20 19.54
C ASN A 138 24.85 40.32 20.59
N GLU A 139 25.20 40.59 21.85
CA GLU A 139 24.87 39.91 23.13
C GLU A 139 23.36 39.77 23.49
N GLU A 140 22.49 39.36 22.56
CA GLU A 140 21.06 39.07 22.81
C GLU A 140 20.71 37.57 22.71
N ASP A 141 21.67 36.69 22.39
CA ASP A 141 21.48 35.24 22.19
C ASP A 141 21.13 34.44 23.47
N ASN A 142 21.08 35.07 24.65
CA ASN A 142 20.72 34.38 25.88
C ASN A 142 19.21 34.20 26.07
N CYS A 143 18.36 34.99 25.41
CA CYS A 143 16.90 34.87 25.57
C CYS A 143 16.37 33.64 24.81
N PHE A 144 16.73 33.52 23.53
CA PHE A 144 16.29 32.41 22.67
C PHE A 144 16.89 31.07 23.09
N ALA A 145 18.16 31.06 23.52
CA ALA A 145 18.79 29.85 24.06
C ALA A 145 18.13 29.40 25.38
N ALA A 146 17.66 30.33 26.22
CA ALA A 146 16.93 30.00 27.43
C ALA A 146 15.54 29.42 27.13
N GLU A 147 14.82 29.96 26.14
CA GLU A 147 13.53 29.42 25.69
C GLU A 147 13.68 28.00 25.12
N MET A 148 14.74 27.74 24.35
CA MET A 148 15.01 26.40 23.81
C MET A 148 15.37 25.39 24.91
N ALA A 149 16.15 25.82 25.91
CA ALA A 149 16.48 24.97 27.07
C ALA A 149 15.25 24.64 27.93
N GLU A 150 14.26 25.54 28.00
CA GLU A 150 13.00 25.29 28.69
C GLU A 150 12.17 24.22 27.96
N ILE A 151 12.13 24.26 26.62
CA ILE A 151 11.48 23.24 25.79
C ILE A 151 12.15 21.88 25.98
N ASP A 152 13.48 21.83 25.94
CA ASP A 152 14.24 20.60 26.16
C ASP A 152 13.99 20.03 27.56
N ALA A 153 13.92 20.88 28.59
CA ALA A 153 13.61 20.46 29.96
C ALA A 153 12.18 19.90 30.12
N VAL A 154 11.22 20.40 29.34
CA VAL A 154 9.84 19.87 29.30
C VAL A 154 9.80 18.52 28.58
N LEU A 155 10.54 18.36 27.48
CA LEU A 155 10.67 17.10 26.76
C LEU A 155 11.37 16.01 27.59
N ASP A 156 12.40 16.39 28.35
CA ASP A 156 13.11 15.50 29.28
C ASP A 156 12.21 15.04 30.45
N ARG A 157 11.28 15.90 30.86
CA ARG A 157 10.32 15.58 31.92
C ARG A 157 9.22 14.66 31.41
N SER A 158 8.74 14.87 30.19
CA SER A 158 7.70 14.04 29.58
C SER A 158 8.22 12.64 29.23
N THR A 159 9.45 12.54 28.73
CA THR A 159 10.12 11.25 28.49
C THR A 159 10.31 10.46 29.78
N ARG A 160 10.83 11.08 30.86
CA ARG A 160 10.94 10.40 32.17
C ARG A 160 9.58 10.00 32.75
N ALA A 161 8.53 10.80 32.56
CA ALA A 161 7.18 10.43 33.00
C ALA A 161 6.62 9.24 32.21
N LEU A 162 6.87 9.17 30.90
CA LEU A 162 6.47 8.04 30.05
C LEU A 162 7.25 6.76 30.42
N GLU A 163 8.56 6.84 30.66
CA GLU A 163 9.36 5.69 31.11
C GLU A 163 8.94 5.19 32.50
N ALA A 164 8.54 6.10 33.40
CA ALA A 164 7.98 5.74 34.71
C ALA A 164 6.61 5.02 34.60
N VAL A 165 5.80 5.34 33.60
CA VAL A 165 4.53 4.65 33.33
C VAL A 165 4.80 3.25 32.73
N VAL A 166 5.74 3.16 31.77
CA VAL A 166 6.10 1.88 31.12
C VAL A 166 6.72 0.87 32.10
N THR A 167 7.40 1.33 33.15
CA THR A 167 8.00 0.45 34.16
C THR A 167 7.02 -0.06 35.21
N VAL A 168 5.84 0.56 35.37
CA VAL A 168 4.78 0.11 36.31
C VAL A 168 3.83 -0.91 35.66
N GLU A 169 3.68 -0.91 34.33
CA GLU A 169 2.85 -1.86 33.60
C GLU A 169 3.62 -3.10 33.11
N GLY A 170 4.27 -3.79 34.05
CA GLY A 170 4.83 -5.13 33.85
C GLY A 170 3.78 -6.26 33.93
N SER A 171 2.54 -6.02 33.50
CA SER A 171 1.49 -7.02 33.45
C SER A 171 1.03 -7.19 32.01
N LYS A 172 1.14 -8.41 31.48
CA LYS A 172 0.56 -8.81 30.19
C LYS A 172 -0.90 -8.32 30.15
N ALA A 173 -1.15 -7.28 29.35
CA ALA A 173 -2.50 -6.83 29.10
C ALA A 173 -3.15 -7.85 28.15
N ASP A 174 -4.22 -8.48 28.63
CA ASP A 174 -5.24 -9.06 27.75
C ASP A 174 -5.66 -8.00 26.72
N PRO A 175 -5.80 -8.35 25.43
CA PRO A 175 -6.26 -7.39 24.43
C PRO A 175 -7.73 -7.02 24.70
N LEU A 176 -7.93 -5.87 25.35
CA LEU A 176 -9.23 -5.23 25.54
C LEU A 176 -9.57 -4.38 24.31
N MET A 177 -10.76 -4.62 23.75
CA MET A 177 -11.33 -3.95 22.57
C MET A 177 -11.73 -2.50 22.88
N VAL A 178 -11.36 -1.54 22.02
CA VAL A 178 -11.83 -0.15 22.06
C VAL A 178 -12.12 0.39 20.64
N GLY A 179 -13.38 0.35 20.19
CA GLY A 179 -13.89 1.13 19.04
C GLY A 179 -13.24 0.86 17.66
N GLU A 180 -13.15 1.90 16.81
CA GLU A 180 -12.54 1.91 15.46
C GLU A 180 -11.01 1.73 15.45
N LEU A 181 -10.38 1.60 16.61
CA LEU A 181 -8.97 1.21 16.67
C LEU A 181 -8.87 -0.29 16.38
N VAL A 182 -8.46 -0.62 15.16
CA VAL A 182 -8.05 -1.98 14.78
C VAL A 182 -6.96 -2.43 15.76
N VAL A 183 -7.35 -3.27 16.72
CA VAL A 183 -6.44 -3.89 17.69
C VAL A 183 -5.47 -4.73 16.89
N ARG A 184 -4.21 -4.28 16.86
CA ARG A 184 -3.13 -4.96 16.17
C ARG A 184 -2.73 -6.14 17.00
N ASP A 185 -2.70 -7.32 16.39
CA ASP A 185 -1.99 -8.45 16.98
C ASP A 185 -0.48 -8.22 16.79
N PRO A 186 0.28 -7.89 17.84
CA PRO A 186 1.72 -7.68 17.74
C PRO A 186 2.46 -8.97 17.39
N GLY A 187 1.83 -10.13 17.55
CA GLY A 187 2.34 -11.44 17.17
C GLY A 187 2.09 -11.83 15.72
N TRP A 188 1.50 -10.95 14.90
CA TRP A 188 1.20 -11.28 13.51
C TRP A 188 2.43 -11.28 12.62
N ASP A 189 2.86 -12.49 12.26
CA ASP A 189 3.98 -12.72 11.37
C ASP A 189 3.62 -12.43 9.90
N GLU A 190 3.58 -11.15 9.51
CA GLU A 190 3.35 -10.72 8.12
C GLU A 190 4.40 -11.32 7.18
N GLU A 191 5.67 -11.39 7.59
CA GLU A 191 6.76 -11.86 6.74
C GLU A 191 6.64 -13.37 6.46
N GLY A 192 6.35 -14.17 7.49
CA GLY A 192 6.13 -15.60 7.34
C GLY A 192 4.89 -15.92 6.51
N ARG A 193 3.79 -15.17 6.70
CA ARG A 193 2.57 -15.32 5.89
C ARG A 193 2.78 -14.91 4.44
N LEU A 194 3.46 -13.80 4.17
CA LEU A 194 3.83 -13.40 2.81
C LEU A 194 4.74 -14.43 2.15
N SER A 195 5.69 -14.99 2.90
CA SER A 195 6.56 -16.06 2.39
C SER A 195 5.77 -17.33 2.04
N ALA A 196 4.79 -17.69 2.88
CA ALA A 196 3.87 -18.80 2.62
C ALA A 196 3.00 -18.55 1.39
N TRP A 197 2.43 -17.34 1.24
CA TRP A 197 1.65 -16.96 0.06
C TRP A 197 2.49 -16.98 -1.22
N ARG A 198 3.73 -16.48 -1.19
CA ARG A 198 4.65 -16.56 -2.34
C ARG A 198 5.04 -17.99 -2.70
N ALA A 199 5.06 -18.91 -1.73
CA ALA A 199 5.22 -20.33 -2.03
C ALA A 199 4.01 -20.92 -2.78
N VAL A 200 2.81 -20.35 -2.62
CA VAL A 200 1.63 -20.70 -3.42
C VAL A 200 1.78 -20.17 -4.85
N LEU A 201 2.28 -18.95 -5.06
CA LEU A 201 2.59 -18.42 -6.40
C LEU A 201 3.46 -19.41 -7.19
N ALA A 202 4.53 -19.91 -6.58
CA ALA A 202 5.43 -20.87 -7.23
C ALA A 202 4.78 -22.23 -7.54
N GLN A 203 3.78 -22.64 -6.77
CA GLN A 203 3.00 -23.87 -7.06
C GLN A 203 1.98 -23.64 -8.17
N ALA A 204 1.40 -22.44 -8.23
CA ALA A 204 0.40 -22.06 -9.21
C ALA A 204 0.99 -21.79 -10.61
N ASP A 205 2.31 -21.61 -10.73
CA ASP A 205 3.02 -21.37 -12.00
C ASP A 205 2.81 -22.48 -13.05
N ALA A 206 2.51 -23.72 -12.60
CA ALA A 206 2.20 -24.84 -13.49
C ALA A 206 0.75 -24.85 -13.99
N LEU A 207 -0.13 -23.99 -13.48
CA LEU A 207 -1.54 -23.92 -13.83
C LEU A 207 -1.78 -22.92 -14.97
N PRO A 208 -2.89 -23.06 -15.74
CA PRO A 208 -3.34 -22.00 -16.65
C PRO A 208 -3.47 -20.66 -15.92
N THR A 209 -3.10 -19.55 -16.57
CA THR A 209 -2.91 -18.25 -15.90
C THR A 209 -4.16 -17.76 -15.18
N THR A 210 -5.34 -17.97 -15.76
CA THR A 210 -6.61 -17.59 -15.11
C THR A 210 -6.94 -18.44 -13.88
N LEU A 211 -6.59 -19.73 -13.91
CA LEU A 211 -6.75 -20.62 -12.75
C LEU A 211 -5.72 -20.29 -11.68
N ALA A 212 -4.47 -20.03 -12.07
CA ALA A 212 -3.42 -19.58 -11.18
C ALA A 212 -3.86 -18.30 -10.44
N ALA A 213 -4.36 -17.29 -11.17
CA ALA A 213 -4.88 -16.06 -10.60
C ALA A 213 -5.98 -16.30 -9.56
N ALA A 214 -6.96 -17.17 -9.87
CA ALA A 214 -8.03 -17.53 -8.93
C ALA A 214 -7.50 -18.23 -7.66
N VAL A 215 -6.56 -19.17 -7.81
CA VAL A 215 -5.94 -19.89 -6.68
C VAL A 215 -5.11 -18.94 -5.81
N ILE A 216 -4.35 -18.04 -6.43
CA ILE A 216 -3.50 -17.06 -5.73
C ILE A 216 -4.35 -16.05 -4.97
N TRP A 217 -5.47 -15.63 -5.57
CA TRP A 217 -6.45 -14.75 -4.93
C TRP A 217 -7.10 -15.44 -3.72
N ASP A 218 -7.59 -16.67 -3.87
CA ASP A 218 -8.18 -17.45 -2.77
C ASP A 218 -7.18 -17.69 -1.63
N ALA A 219 -5.92 -17.95 -1.98
CA ALA A 219 -4.84 -18.06 -1.00
C ALA A 219 -4.58 -16.75 -0.26
N TRP A 220 -4.66 -15.60 -0.93
CA TRP A 220 -4.53 -14.29 -0.29
C TRP A 220 -5.68 -14.03 0.69
N GLU A 221 -6.92 -14.25 0.27
CA GLU A 221 -8.12 -14.09 1.10
C GLU A 221 -8.10 -15.02 2.31
N SER A 222 -7.64 -16.26 2.15
CA SER A 222 -7.58 -17.23 3.25
C SER A 222 -6.42 -16.98 4.23
N MET A 223 -5.27 -16.50 3.74
CA MET A 223 -4.08 -16.29 4.57
C MET A 223 -4.03 -14.90 5.23
N GLU A 224 -4.68 -13.91 4.62
CA GLU A 224 -4.64 -12.49 5.01
C GLU A 224 -3.21 -12.04 5.38
N PRO A 225 -2.24 -12.11 4.45
CA PRO A 225 -0.83 -11.95 4.81
C PRO A 225 -0.50 -10.56 5.37
N LEU A 226 -1.29 -9.54 5.04
CA LEU A 226 -1.12 -8.15 5.46
C LEU A 226 -2.32 -7.67 6.27
N GLN A 227 -2.10 -7.16 7.49
CA GLN A 227 -3.20 -6.62 8.31
C GLN A 227 -3.73 -5.27 7.83
N ARG A 228 -2.88 -4.45 7.19
CA ARG A 228 -3.21 -3.05 6.84
C ARG A 228 -3.67 -2.87 5.41
N GLN A 229 -3.23 -3.74 4.51
CA GLN A 229 -3.34 -3.55 3.07
C GLN A 229 -3.81 -4.83 2.41
N HIS A 230 -4.89 -5.39 2.95
CA HIS A 230 -5.53 -6.57 2.37
C HIS A 230 -5.93 -6.35 0.90
N TRP A 231 -6.31 -5.12 0.55
CA TRP A 231 -6.59 -4.69 -0.83
C TRP A 231 -5.44 -4.96 -1.82
N LEU A 232 -4.19 -5.06 -1.34
CA LEU A 232 -3.02 -5.25 -2.19
C LEU A 232 -3.06 -6.60 -2.92
N GLY A 233 -3.68 -7.63 -2.33
CA GLY A 233 -3.80 -8.96 -2.93
C GLY A 233 -4.47 -8.93 -4.30
N THR A 234 -5.56 -8.17 -4.43
CA THR A 234 -6.26 -8.01 -5.71
C THR A 234 -5.35 -7.35 -6.76
N GLN A 235 -4.49 -6.41 -6.35
CA GLN A 235 -3.56 -5.74 -7.27
C GLN A 235 -2.40 -6.64 -7.70
N LEU A 236 -1.96 -7.55 -6.83
CA LEU A 236 -0.90 -8.52 -7.12
C LEU A 236 -1.39 -9.70 -7.98
N VAL A 237 -2.68 -10.05 -7.88
CA VAL A 237 -3.28 -11.07 -8.75
C VAL A 237 -3.50 -10.52 -10.16
N ASN A 238 -3.81 -9.21 -10.26
CA ASN A 238 -4.07 -8.52 -11.52
C ASN A 238 -2.80 -7.91 -12.17
N SER A 239 -1.61 -8.17 -11.62
CA SER A 239 -0.32 -7.61 -12.10
C SER A 239 0.26 -8.37 -13.28
#